data_AF-A0A841F418-F1
#
_entry.id   AF-A0A841F418-F1
#
_cell.length_a   1.000
_cell.length_b   1.000
_cell.length_c   1.000
_cell.angle_alpha   90.00
_cell.angle_beta   90.00
_cell.angle_gamma   90.00
#
_symmetry.space_group_name_H-M   'P 1'
#
loop_
_entity.id
_entity.type
_entity.pdbx_description
1 polymer ?
#
loop_
_entity_poly.entity_id
_entity_poly.type
_entity_poly.pdbx_seq_one_letter_code
_entity_poly.pdbx_strand_id
1 'polypeptide(L)'
;MKKFTQITLAALLAAPVTLGSLSFSLPASAATATPVPAAPKATLTVQTPAAKPAAVYTESAADFAQFLQAKYGIQLPKQTTKGDFIQAIAAITEANSTADTSDKDAAQAPAFSDLKPGDAAYDAAVALFHNGVLTGTEVHAQDQLSIYTAVFLAVKAAGFKELAYTYPADKTAKALAKAGIKPNRLQGQAGQELAAAIDTGLVPESLYPALVKGGAASKDAANILLGRVLISQGKYKNEIGRSNDADIYSKLYAAYRTADLIEAPELRKIVDQALREDLVTGYNLKDSRFDSNFIDELTLTYGHDSINHAVQLIGLLRSEGIEADVQFQPKTSAFIYLKEWGEPKETPDYKVTQIDNGNYIAYAKEYDIQFEFNNTADKARFNDIVLNYAKKNSNSTSPLIINSWWQPLYYSPTALANFPVITNNKITLGHYYAQSFSLKENAKTIQDGFRKLAPEAKITSYNFWVDQPFFNYLNGGSE
;
A
#
# COMPACT_ATOMS: atom_id res chain seq x y z
N MET A 1 -30.11 6.43 43.43
CA MET A 1 -30.43 7.52 42.49
C MET A 1 -29.19 7.95 41.73
N LYS A 2 -28.98 7.40 40.53
CA LYS A 2 -28.28 8.02 39.39
C LYS A 2 -28.79 7.25 38.19
N LYS A 3 -29.71 7.86 37.45
CA LYS A 3 -30.30 7.31 36.23
C LYS A 3 -29.19 7.32 35.18
N PHE A 4 -28.67 6.16 34.81
CA PHE A 4 -27.92 6.01 33.57
C PHE A 4 -28.93 5.77 32.46
N THR A 5 -28.96 6.72 31.54
CA THR A 5 -29.79 6.76 30.35
C THR A 5 -29.52 5.49 29.53
N GLN A 6 -30.57 4.73 29.26
CA GLN A 6 -30.55 3.66 28.26
C GLN A 6 -30.12 4.26 26.93
N ILE A 7 -28.91 3.92 26.48
CA ILE A 7 -28.50 4.12 25.10
C ILE A 7 -29.23 3.03 24.32
N THR A 8 -30.28 3.42 23.60
CA THR A 8 -30.96 2.56 22.64
C THR A 8 -29.94 2.12 21.61
N LEU A 9 -29.59 0.83 21.64
CA LEU A 9 -28.78 0.16 20.63
C LEU A 9 -29.59 0.17 19.32
N ALA A 10 -29.32 1.13 18.45
CA ALA A 10 -29.86 1.18 17.09
C ALA A 10 -29.15 0.09 16.25
N ALA A 11 -29.49 -1.16 16.51
CA ALA A 11 -29.16 -2.28 15.64
C ALA A 11 -30.11 -2.26 14.43
N LEU A 12 -29.74 -1.54 13.38
CA LEU A 12 -30.34 -1.70 12.06
C LEU A 12 -29.26 -2.04 11.01
N LEU A 13 -29.21 -3.34 10.71
CA LEU A 13 -28.88 -3.97 9.42
C LEU A 13 -27.66 -3.45 8.64
N ALA A 14 -26.50 -4.02 8.98
CA ALA A 14 -25.45 -4.32 8.01
C ALA A 14 -25.06 -5.81 8.14
N ALA A 15 -26.04 -6.70 8.10
CA ALA A 15 -25.82 -8.13 7.88
C ALA A 15 -26.18 -8.45 6.41
N PRO A 16 -25.24 -8.93 5.58
CA PRO A 16 -25.59 -9.47 4.27
C PRO A 16 -26.31 -10.81 4.49
N VAL A 17 -27.63 -10.79 4.55
CA VAL A 17 -28.43 -12.01 4.40
C VAL A 17 -28.28 -12.44 2.94
N THR A 18 -27.38 -13.38 2.69
CA THR A 18 -27.27 -14.09 1.42
C THR A 18 -28.47 -15.03 1.29
N LEU A 19 -29.56 -14.53 0.70
CA LEU A 19 -30.64 -15.38 0.22
C LEU A 19 -30.11 -16.18 -0.98
N GLY A 20 -29.89 -17.48 -0.75
CA GLY A 20 -29.55 -18.44 -1.80
C GLY A 20 -30.59 -18.40 -2.91
N SER A 21 -30.12 -18.19 -4.14
CA SER A 21 -30.91 -18.28 -5.35
C SER A 21 -31.40 -19.72 -5.54
N LEU A 22 -32.70 -19.92 -5.33
CA LEU A 22 -33.42 -21.11 -5.77
C LEU A 22 -33.52 -21.08 -7.29
N SER A 23 -32.84 -22.02 -7.94
CA SER A 23 -32.92 -22.27 -9.38
C SER A 23 -34.32 -22.75 -9.75
N PHE A 24 -35.14 -21.88 -10.34
CA PHE A 24 -36.35 -22.30 -11.04
C PHE A 24 -35.97 -22.79 -12.44
N SER A 25 -36.04 -24.11 -12.63
CA SER A 25 -36.06 -24.77 -13.92
C SER A 25 -37.42 -24.54 -14.59
N LEU A 26 -37.41 -23.94 -15.78
CA LEU A 26 -38.56 -23.91 -16.69
C LEU A 26 -38.15 -24.54 -18.04
N PRO A 27 -39.11 -25.20 -18.73
CA PRO A 27 -38.81 -26.23 -19.70
C PRO A 27 -38.47 -25.68 -21.09
N ALA A 28 -37.63 -26.43 -21.80
CA ALA A 28 -37.33 -26.26 -23.20
C ALA A 28 -38.61 -26.38 -24.05
N SER A 29 -38.90 -25.35 -24.85
CA SER A 29 -39.79 -25.48 -26.00
C SER A 29 -38.96 -25.48 -27.28
N ALA A 30 -39.06 -26.59 -27.99
CA ALA A 30 -38.52 -26.77 -29.33
C ALA A 30 -39.25 -25.84 -30.32
N ALA A 31 -38.49 -25.11 -31.12
CA ALA A 31 -39.01 -24.44 -32.30
C ALA A 31 -38.13 -24.81 -33.51
N THR A 32 -38.84 -25.27 -34.53
CA THR A 32 -38.40 -25.85 -35.80
C THR A 32 -37.63 -24.86 -36.67
N ALA A 33 -36.56 -25.34 -37.29
CA ALA A 33 -35.80 -24.63 -38.30
C ALA A 33 -36.54 -24.56 -39.64
N THR A 34 -36.57 -23.37 -40.24
CA THR A 34 -36.83 -23.15 -41.67
C THR A 34 -35.67 -22.36 -42.29
N PRO A 35 -35.19 -22.72 -43.50
CA PRO A 35 -34.00 -22.10 -44.08
C PRO A 35 -34.36 -20.77 -44.78
N VAL A 36 -33.52 -19.76 -44.58
CA VAL A 36 -33.55 -18.48 -45.32
C VAL A 36 -32.29 -18.41 -46.21
N PRO A 37 -32.38 -17.87 -47.44
CA PRO A 37 -31.36 -18.06 -48.47
C PRO A 37 -30.11 -17.20 -48.25
N ALA A 38 -28.97 -17.71 -48.73
CA ALA A 38 -27.67 -17.06 -48.68
C ALA A 38 -27.61 -15.79 -49.55
N ALA A 39 -27.20 -14.68 -48.93
CA ALA A 39 -26.79 -13.44 -49.60
C ALA A 39 -25.24 -13.40 -49.75
N PRO A 40 -24.71 -12.70 -50.77
CA PRO A 40 -23.33 -12.84 -51.21
C PRO A 40 -22.33 -12.24 -50.21
N LYS A 41 -21.20 -12.92 -50.03
CA LYS A 41 -20.08 -12.51 -49.17
C LYS A 41 -19.39 -11.27 -49.76
N ALA A 42 -19.64 -10.11 -49.16
CA ALA A 42 -18.75 -8.96 -49.29
C ALA A 42 -17.57 -9.14 -48.32
N THR A 43 -16.37 -9.28 -48.86
CA THR A 43 -15.12 -9.33 -48.09
C THR A 43 -14.79 -7.91 -47.60
N LEU A 44 -15.23 -7.59 -46.38
CA LEU A 44 -14.74 -6.42 -45.66
C LEU A 44 -13.38 -6.76 -45.04
N THR A 45 -12.30 -6.35 -45.70
CA THR A 45 -10.98 -6.28 -45.08
C THR A 45 -10.98 -5.15 -44.05
N VAL A 46 -11.31 -5.47 -42.81
CA VAL A 46 -11.06 -4.60 -41.67
C VAL A 46 -9.56 -4.60 -41.41
N GLN A 47 -8.88 -3.52 -41.76
CA GLN A 47 -7.56 -3.25 -41.20
C GLN A 47 -7.76 -2.96 -39.71
N THR A 48 -7.46 -3.96 -38.88
CA THR A 48 -7.34 -3.77 -37.43
C THR A 48 -6.25 -2.73 -37.19
N PRO A 49 -6.53 -1.58 -36.54
CA PRO A 49 -5.46 -0.73 -36.04
C PRO A 49 -4.61 -1.59 -35.13
N ALA A 50 -3.30 -1.62 -35.34
CA ALA A 50 -2.38 -2.25 -34.41
C ALA A 50 -2.65 -1.67 -33.02
N ALA A 51 -3.23 -2.48 -32.13
CA ALA A 51 -3.43 -2.09 -30.74
C ALA A 51 -2.05 -1.77 -30.17
N LYS A 52 -1.77 -0.49 -29.98
CA LYS A 52 -0.58 -0.05 -29.25
C LYS A 52 -0.68 -0.72 -27.88
N PRO A 53 0.32 -1.53 -27.46
CA PRO A 53 0.27 -2.15 -26.15
C PRO A 53 0.04 -1.05 -25.11
N ALA A 54 -0.87 -1.32 -24.16
CA ALA A 54 -1.15 -0.39 -23.08
C ALA A 54 0.19 0.01 -22.44
N ALA A 55 0.46 1.31 -22.38
CA ALA A 55 1.68 1.79 -21.75
C ALA A 55 1.62 1.40 -20.27
N VAL A 56 2.53 0.54 -19.84
CA VAL A 56 2.71 0.24 -18.41
C VAL A 56 3.21 1.51 -17.76
N TYR A 57 2.52 1.98 -16.73
CA TYR A 57 2.96 3.15 -15.97
C TYR A 57 4.34 2.88 -15.36
N THR A 58 5.22 3.86 -15.45
CA THR A 58 6.55 3.80 -14.83
C THR A 58 6.75 5.04 -14.00
N GLU A 59 7.11 4.87 -12.73
CA GLU A 59 7.39 5.98 -11.83
C GLU A 59 8.40 6.95 -12.42
N SER A 60 8.04 8.24 -12.36
CA SER A 60 8.86 9.34 -12.82
C SER A 60 9.82 9.82 -11.72
N ALA A 61 10.75 10.71 -12.08
CA ALA A 61 11.60 11.36 -11.09
C ALA A 61 10.81 12.20 -10.07
N ALA A 62 9.65 12.75 -10.48
CA ALA A 62 8.79 13.55 -9.61
C ALA A 62 8.10 12.68 -8.56
N ASP A 63 7.62 11.50 -8.95
CA ASP A 63 6.94 10.56 -8.05
C ASP A 63 7.91 10.06 -6.97
N PHE A 64 9.14 9.69 -7.37
CA PHE A 64 10.18 9.34 -6.41
C PHE A 64 10.57 10.51 -5.51
N ALA A 65 10.71 11.73 -6.05
CA ALA A 65 11.01 12.90 -5.24
C ALA A 65 9.93 13.17 -4.19
N GLN A 66 8.65 13.05 -4.58
CA GLN A 66 7.52 13.24 -3.68
C GLN A 66 7.52 12.19 -2.57
N PHE A 67 7.73 10.92 -2.92
CA PHE A 67 7.81 9.83 -1.95
C PHE A 67 8.99 9.99 -0.98
N LEU A 68 10.18 10.30 -1.49
CA LEU A 68 11.38 10.56 -0.69
C LEU A 68 11.15 11.70 0.30
N GLN A 69 10.48 12.77 -0.13
CA GLN A 69 10.12 13.85 0.76
C GLN A 69 9.10 13.42 1.81
N ALA A 70 8.01 12.76 1.41
CA ALA A 70 6.92 12.41 2.31
C ALA A 70 7.31 11.35 3.35
N LYS A 71 8.08 10.33 2.95
CA LYS A 71 8.43 9.18 3.80
C LYS A 71 9.77 9.30 4.51
N TYR A 72 10.72 10.06 3.93
CA TYR A 72 12.08 10.17 4.47
C TYR A 72 12.54 11.60 4.72
N GLY A 73 11.74 12.62 4.37
CA GLY A 73 12.13 14.04 4.51
C GLY A 73 13.30 14.44 3.60
N ILE A 74 13.55 13.69 2.52
CA ILE A 74 14.70 13.90 1.63
C ILE A 74 14.30 14.83 0.48
N GLN A 75 15.03 15.94 0.34
CA GLN A 75 14.99 16.80 -0.85
C GLN A 75 16.40 17.05 -1.36
N LEU A 76 16.71 16.53 -2.55
CA LEU A 76 17.99 16.81 -3.17
C LEU A 76 18.05 18.26 -3.70
N PRO A 77 19.18 18.98 -3.49
CA PRO A 77 19.39 20.29 -4.07
C PRO A 77 19.56 20.19 -5.59
N LYS A 78 19.39 21.31 -6.30
CA LYS A 78 19.54 21.37 -7.77
C LYS A 78 20.93 20.94 -8.24
N GLN A 79 21.96 21.31 -7.49
CA GLN A 79 23.33 20.86 -7.66
C GLN A 79 23.63 19.86 -6.53
N THR A 80 23.34 18.59 -6.78
CA THR A 80 23.56 17.52 -5.79
C THR A 80 25.05 17.20 -5.68
N THR A 81 25.57 17.23 -4.46
CA THR A 81 26.93 16.78 -4.14
C THR A 81 26.95 15.27 -3.88
N LYS A 82 28.13 14.67 -3.89
CA LYS A 82 28.29 13.25 -3.49
C LYS A 82 27.87 13.04 -2.02
N GLY A 83 28.13 14.01 -1.14
CA GLY A 83 27.72 13.99 0.26
C GLY A 83 26.21 13.98 0.44
N ASP A 84 25.47 14.82 -0.30
CA ASP A 84 24.00 14.84 -0.26
C ASP A 84 23.42 13.47 -0.63
N PHE A 85 23.97 12.84 -1.67
CA PHE A 85 23.51 11.54 -2.14
C PHE A 85 23.86 10.41 -1.17
N ILE A 86 25.03 10.46 -0.52
CA ILE A 86 25.43 9.53 0.54
C ILE A 86 24.47 9.61 1.73
N GLN A 87 24.13 10.82 2.18
CA GLN A 87 23.15 11.01 3.25
C GLN A 87 21.79 10.46 2.87
N ALA A 88 21.33 10.73 1.64
CA ALA A 88 20.07 10.23 1.14
C ALA A 88 20.04 8.69 1.09
N ILE A 89 21.11 8.04 0.61
CA ILE A 89 21.23 6.57 0.63
C ILE A 89 21.19 6.05 2.07
N ALA A 90 22.01 6.61 2.96
CA ALA A 90 22.06 6.15 4.36
C ALA A 90 20.69 6.24 5.05
N ALA A 91 19.92 7.30 4.75
CA ALA A 91 18.57 7.48 5.27
C ALA A 91 17.59 6.41 4.73
N ILE A 92 17.56 6.16 3.41
CA ILE A 92 16.61 5.18 2.83
C ILE A 92 16.98 3.73 3.14
N THR A 93 18.26 3.43 3.34
CA THR A 93 18.71 2.08 3.72
C THR A 93 18.68 1.86 5.23
N GLU A 94 18.28 2.88 6.02
CA GLU A 94 18.29 2.86 7.49
C GLU A 94 19.67 2.49 8.09
N ALA A 95 20.75 2.80 7.35
CA ALA A 95 22.10 2.42 7.76
C ALA A 95 22.53 3.12 9.06
N ASN A 96 21.91 4.25 9.39
CA ASN A 96 22.14 4.98 10.64
C ASN A 96 21.39 4.36 11.85
N SER A 97 20.38 3.53 11.61
CA SER A 97 19.54 2.91 12.65
C SER A 97 20.04 1.54 13.08
N THR A 98 20.94 0.92 12.32
CA THR A 98 21.55 -0.39 12.64
C THR A 98 22.68 -0.30 13.67
N ALA A 99 22.80 0.82 14.42
CA ALA A 99 23.72 0.98 15.54
C ALA A 99 23.20 0.32 16.83
N ASP A 100 22.44 -0.77 16.73
CA ASP A 100 22.13 -1.66 17.86
C ASP A 100 23.34 -2.60 18.07
N THR A 101 24.47 -2.02 18.45
CA THR A 101 25.69 -2.78 18.79
C THR A 101 25.60 -3.27 20.22
N SER A 102 24.86 -4.35 20.44
CA SER A 102 25.12 -5.26 21.57
C SER A 102 26.41 -6.07 21.36
N ASP A 103 27.02 -5.98 20.17
CA ASP A 103 28.38 -6.45 19.93
C ASP A 103 29.40 -5.42 20.42
N LYS A 104 30.23 -5.86 21.36
CA LYS A 104 31.38 -5.12 21.92
C LYS A 104 32.52 -4.92 20.92
N ASP A 105 32.29 -5.18 19.64
CA ASP A 105 33.12 -4.75 18.53
C ASP A 105 32.47 -3.50 17.92
N ALA A 106 32.59 -2.37 18.62
CA ALA A 106 32.41 -1.07 17.99
C ALA A 106 33.49 -0.95 16.91
N ALA A 107 33.16 -1.36 15.68
CA ALA A 107 34.05 -1.29 14.54
C ALA A 107 34.58 0.14 14.46
N GLN A 108 35.89 0.29 14.66
CA GLN A 108 36.57 1.58 14.65
C GLN A 108 36.18 2.31 13.36
N ALA A 109 35.63 3.52 13.49
CA ALA A 109 35.22 4.31 12.34
C ALA A 109 36.36 4.36 11.32
N PRO A 110 36.07 4.18 10.02
CA PRO A 110 37.09 4.22 8.99
C PRO A 110 37.83 5.56 9.07
N ALA A 111 39.16 5.49 8.94
CA ALA A 111 39.99 6.69 8.86
C ALA A 111 39.83 7.31 7.47
N PHE A 112 38.74 8.06 7.27
CA PHE A 112 38.55 8.85 6.05
C PHE A 112 39.65 9.91 5.94
N SER A 113 40.26 10.04 4.77
CA SER A 113 41.38 10.98 4.55
C SER A 113 40.91 12.41 4.32
N ASP A 114 39.65 12.61 3.96
CA ASP A 114 39.07 13.86 3.50
C ASP A 114 37.71 14.21 4.15
N LEU A 115 37.28 13.42 5.13
CA LEU A 115 36.03 13.63 5.87
C LEU A 115 36.27 13.43 7.37
N LYS A 116 35.80 14.36 8.20
CA LYS A 116 36.07 14.40 9.64
C LYS A 116 34.80 14.28 10.47
N PRO A 117 34.88 13.79 11.73
CA PRO A 117 33.76 13.86 12.66
C PRO A 117 33.22 15.29 12.78
N GLY A 118 31.89 15.43 12.64
CA GLY A 118 31.20 16.72 12.62
C GLY A 118 30.90 17.27 11.22
N ASP A 119 31.52 16.75 10.17
CA ASP A 119 31.10 17.05 8.80
C ASP A 119 29.73 16.41 8.53
N ALA A 120 28.86 17.11 7.79
CA ALA A 120 27.46 16.71 7.60
C ALA A 120 27.30 15.29 7.03
N ALA A 121 28.23 14.83 6.17
CA ALA A 121 28.16 13.51 5.54
C ALA A 121 28.92 12.41 6.33
N TYR A 122 29.59 12.74 7.44
CA TYR A 122 30.48 11.80 8.13
C TYR A 122 29.76 10.56 8.64
N ASP A 123 28.69 10.72 9.42
CA ASP A 123 27.98 9.59 10.03
C ASP A 123 27.38 8.67 8.96
N ALA A 124 26.77 9.26 7.93
CA ALA A 124 26.24 8.53 6.77
C ALA A 124 27.35 7.78 6.04
N ALA A 125 28.53 8.38 5.85
CA ALA A 125 29.65 7.74 5.20
C ALA A 125 30.21 6.56 6.02
N VAL A 126 30.32 6.71 7.34
CA VAL A 126 30.72 5.61 8.25
C VAL A 126 29.75 4.45 8.13
N ALA A 127 28.44 4.72 8.24
CA ALA A 127 27.40 3.70 8.16
C ALA A 127 27.42 2.95 6.81
N LEU A 128 27.54 3.69 5.70
CA LEU A 128 27.62 3.09 4.37
C LEU A 128 28.94 2.36 4.11
N PHE A 129 30.03 2.73 4.77
CA PHE A 129 31.30 2.00 4.69
C PHE A 129 31.19 0.64 5.39
N HIS A 130 30.63 0.61 6.60
CA HIS A 130 30.40 -0.64 7.34
C HIS A 130 29.46 -1.60 6.59
N ASN A 131 28.46 -1.05 5.90
CA ASN A 131 27.52 -1.84 5.10
C ASN A 131 28.03 -2.14 3.67
N GLY A 132 29.29 -1.80 3.36
CA GLY A 132 29.95 -2.13 2.10
C GLY A 132 29.43 -1.39 0.86
N VAL A 133 28.65 -0.32 1.05
CA VAL A 133 28.19 0.58 -0.01
C VAL A 133 29.30 1.55 -0.41
N LEU A 134 29.98 2.13 0.59
CA LEU A 134 31.24 2.83 0.39
C LEU A 134 32.39 1.85 0.60
N THR A 135 33.38 1.89 -0.28
CA THR A 135 34.50 0.94 -0.27
C THR A 135 35.86 1.62 -0.18
N GLY A 136 35.91 2.95 -0.24
CA GLY A 136 37.14 3.74 -0.18
C GLY A 136 37.14 4.70 1.01
N THR A 137 38.34 5.10 1.43
CA THR A 137 38.55 6.07 2.53
C THR A 137 38.60 7.52 2.05
N GLU A 138 38.59 7.75 0.74
CA GLU A 138 38.39 9.08 0.13
C GLU A 138 36.93 9.23 -0.30
N VAL A 139 36.19 10.09 0.41
CA VAL A 139 34.75 10.25 0.22
C VAL A 139 34.42 11.31 -0.81
N HIS A 140 35.21 12.36 -0.95
CA HIS A 140 35.01 13.51 -1.84
C HIS A 140 33.60 14.09 -1.70
N ALA A 141 33.15 14.32 -0.46
CA ALA A 141 31.75 14.62 -0.15
C ALA A 141 31.25 15.94 -0.78
N GLN A 142 32.13 16.91 -0.99
CA GLN A 142 31.79 18.21 -1.57
C GLN A 142 31.79 18.23 -3.10
N ASP A 143 32.28 17.16 -3.74
CA ASP A 143 32.31 17.08 -5.20
C ASP A 143 30.90 17.00 -5.76
N GLN A 144 30.73 17.57 -6.96
CA GLN A 144 29.49 17.41 -7.72
C GLN A 144 29.24 15.92 -8.00
N LEU A 145 28.04 15.43 -7.70
CA LEU A 145 27.67 14.04 -7.93
C LEU A 145 27.77 13.71 -9.42
N SER A 146 28.63 12.75 -9.79
CA SER A 146 28.66 12.22 -11.15
C SER A 146 27.59 11.14 -11.35
N ILE A 147 27.08 11.00 -12.58
CA ILE A 147 26.07 9.97 -12.90
C ILE A 147 26.59 8.55 -12.64
N TYR A 148 27.86 8.27 -12.93
CA TYR A 148 28.44 6.95 -12.66
C TYR A 148 28.59 6.69 -11.16
N THR A 149 29.06 7.68 -10.39
CA THR A 149 29.15 7.57 -8.93
C THR A 149 27.78 7.29 -8.32
N ALA A 150 26.73 7.99 -8.78
CA ALA A 150 25.36 7.76 -8.32
C ALA A 150 24.91 6.32 -8.61
N VAL A 151 25.18 5.79 -9.81
CA VAL A 151 24.85 4.41 -10.17
C VAL A 151 25.60 3.39 -9.32
N PHE A 152 26.92 3.56 -9.12
CA PHE A 152 27.72 2.60 -8.35
C PHE A 152 27.28 2.53 -6.88
N LEU A 153 26.98 3.68 -6.28
CA LEU A 153 26.42 3.72 -4.93
C LEU A 153 25.02 3.07 -4.90
N ALA A 154 24.16 3.35 -5.88
CA ALA A 154 22.84 2.75 -5.98
C ALA A 154 22.90 1.22 -6.16
N VAL A 155 23.81 0.69 -6.97
CA VAL A 155 23.99 -0.76 -7.18
C VAL A 155 24.31 -1.46 -5.87
N LYS A 156 25.23 -0.90 -5.09
CA LYS A 156 25.62 -1.49 -3.80
C LYS A 156 24.52 -1.34 -2.76
N ALA A 157 23.90 -0.16 -2.68
CA ALA A 157 22.77 0.08 -1.79
C ALA A 157 21.57 -0.83 -2.11
N ALA A 158 21.32 -1.10 -3.38
CA ALA A 158 20.27 -2.02 -3.84
C ALA A 158 20.57 -3.51 -3.57
N GLY A 159 21.75 -3.85 -3.05
CA GLY A 159 22.13 -5.24 -2.79
C GLY A 159 22.58 -6.03 -4.04
N PHE A 160 22.98 -5.34 -5.11
CA PHE A 160 23.40 -5.99 -6.36
C PHE A 160 24.92 -6.11 -6.54
N LYS A 161 25.73 -5.81 -5.50
CA LYS A 161 27.21 -5.84 -5.60
C LYS A 161 27.73 -7.22 -6.00
N GLU A 162 27.30 -8.26 -5.28
CA GLU A 162 27.73 -9.64 -5.52
C GLU A 162 27.28 -10.11 -6.90
N LEU A 163 26.03 -9.79 -7.29
CA LEU A 163 25.52 -10.06 -8.63
C LEU A 163 26.38 -9.39 -9.70
N ALA A 164 26.71 -8.11 -9.53
CA ALA A 164 27.54 -7.37 -10.48
C ALA A 164 28.89 -8.04 -10.69
N TYR A 165 29.55 -8.45 -9.62
CA TYR A 165 30.88 -9.05 -9.70
C TYR A 165 30.90 -10.46 -10.31
N THR A 166 29.73 -11.06 -10.57
CA THR A 166 29.63 -12.28 -11.39
C THR A 166 29.73 -12.04 -12.90
N TYR A 167 29.70 -10.78 -13.37
CA TYR A 167 29.60 -10.49 -14.80
C TYR A 167 30.96 -10.67 -15.49
N PRO A 168 31.13 -11.66 -16.39
CA PRO A 168 32.33 -11.73 -17.22
C PRO A 168 32.35 -10.57 -18.24
N ALA A 169 33.51 -10.38 -18.89
CA ALA A 169 33.73 -9.28 -19.82
C ALA A 169 32.73 -9.25 -20.99
N ASP A 170 32.37 -10.40 -21.54
CA ASP A 170 31.43 -10.50 -22.67
C ASP A 170 29.99 -10.17 -22.25
N LYS A 171 29.55 -10.64 -21.08
CA LYS A 171 28.25 -10.28 -20.48
C LYS A 171 28.19 -8.79 -20.17
N THR A 172 29.26 -8.25 -19.60
CA THR A 172 29.40 -6.81 -19.32
C THR A 172 29.25 -6.00 -20.61
N ALA A 173 29.98 -6.35 -21.66
CA ALA A 173 29.91 -5.66 -22.95
C ALA A 173 28.51 -5.70 -23.58
N LYS A 174 27.82 -6.85 -23.50
CA LYS A 174 26.44 -7.00 -24.01
C LYS A 174 25.45 -6.12 -23.26
N ALA A 175 25.55 -6.04 -21.93
CA ALA A 175 24.67 -5.19 -21.13
C ALA A 175 24.91 -3.69 -21.41
N LEU A 176 26.17 -3.26 -21.42
CA LEU A 176 26.54 -1.86 -21.72
C LEU A 176 26.07 -1.41 -23.12
N ALA A 177 26.09 -2.32 -24.10
CA ALA A 177 25.63 -2.03 -25.45
C ALA A 177 24.13 -1.68 -25.51
N LYS A 178 23.29 -2.20 -24.61
CA LYS A 178 21.87 -1.84 -24.51
C LYS A 178 21.67 -0.34 -24.24
N ALA A 179 22.57 0.26 -23.48
CA ALA A 179 22.58 1.69 -23.18
C ALA A 179 23.41 2.53 -24.17
N GLY A 180 23.94 1.92 -25.25
CA GLY A 180 24.80 2.61 -26.22
C GLY A 180 26.20 2.94 -25.69
N ILE A 181 26.65 2.27 -24.63
CA ILE A 181 27.95 2.53 -23.98
C ILE A 181 29.00 1.56 -24.55
N LYS A 182 30.12 2.10 -25.03
CA LYS A 182 31.22 1.30 -25.57
C LYS A 182 31.93 0.51 -24.44
N PRO A 183 32.25 -0.79 -24.64
CA PRO A 183 32.86 -1.63 -23.59
C PRO A 183 34.22 -1.14 -23.07
N ASN A 184 34.96 -0.35 -23.85
CA ASN A 184 36.26 0.18 -23.44
C ASN A 184 36.17 1.43 -22.55
N ARG A 185 34.96 2.01 -22.39
CA ARG A 185 34.75 3.22 -21.59
C ARG A 185 34.85 2.96 -20.09
N LEU A 186 34.38 1.80 -19.64
CA LEU A 186 34.42 1.36 -18.25
C LEU A 186 34.91 -0.08 -18.21
N GLN A 187 35.90 -0.36 -17.38
CA GLN A 187 36.53 -1.68 -17.26
C GLN A 187 36.50 -2.15 -15.80
N GLY A 188 36.73 -3.44 -15.59
CA GLY A 188 36.72 -4.05 -14.25
C GLY A 188 35.36 -3.88 -13.55
N GLN A 189 35.42 -3.68 -12.23
CA GLN A 189 34.23 -3.60 -11.37
C GLN A 189 33.28 -2.46 -11.76
N ALA A 190 33.79 -1.31 -12.19
CA ALA A 190 32.94 -0.20 -12.64
C ALA A 190 32.08 -0.57 -13.87
N GLY A 191 32.65 -1.34 -14.80
CA GLY A 191 31.90 -1.86 -15.95
C GLY A 191 30.85 -2.90 -15.52
N GLN A 192 31.22 -3.79 -14.61
CA GLN A 192 30.35 -4.84 -14.06
C GLN A 192 29.15 -4.26 -13.29
N GLU A 193 29.39 -3.28 -12.43
CA GLU A 193 28.33 -2.60 -11.65
C GLU A 193 27.32 -1.91 -12.57
N LEU A 194 27.78 -1.16 -13.57
CA LEU A 194 26.87 -0.51 -14.52
C LEU A 194 26.12 -1.53 -15.38
N ALA A 195 26.78 -2.60 -15.82
CA ALA A 195 26.14 -3.68 -16.58
C ALA A 195 25.02 -4.34 -15.78
N ALA A 196 25.27 -4.67 -14.51
CA ALA A 196 24.26 -5.22 -13.64
C ALA A 196 23.11 -4.24 -13.40
N ALA A 197 23.40 -2.95 -13.20
CA ALA A 197 22.38 -1.92 -13.02
C ALA A 197 21.42 -1.81 -14.22
N ILE A 198 21.95 -1.97 -15.44
CA ILE A 198 21.17 -1.99 -16.68
C ILE A 198 20.31 -3.25 -16.75
N ASP A 199 20.91 -4.43 -16.53
CA ASP A 199 20.23 -5.72 -16.68
C ASP A 199 19.15 -5.96 -15.60
N THR A 200 19.32 -5.41 -14.40
CA THR A 200 18.32 -5.48 -13.33
C THR A 200 17.24 -4.40 -13.43
N GLY A 201 17.39 -3.43 -14.34
CA GLY A 201 16.48 -2.29 -14.45
C GLY A 201 16.62 -1.26 -13.33
N LEU A 202 17.65 -1.36 -12.47
CA LEU A 202 18.00 -0.31 -11.50
C LEU A 202 18.28 1.02 -12.22
N VAL A 203 18.93 0.94 -13.38
CA VAL A 203 19.04 2.04 -14.34
C VAL A 203 18.01 1.84 -15.44
N PRO A 204 16.89 2.59 -15.44
CA PRO A 204 15.91 2.53 -16.52
C PRO A 204 16.44 3.19 -17.80
N GLU A 205 15.82 2.85 -18.93
CA GLU A 205 16.20 3.37 -20.27
C GLU A 205 16.20 4.91 -20.34
N SER A 206 15.33 5.57 -19.56
CA SER A 206 15.28 7.03 -19.46
C SER A 206 16.59 7.67 -18.99
N LEU A 207 17.48 6.92 -18.32
CA LEU A 207 18.79 7.38 -17.87
C LEU A 207 19.93 7.07 -18.86
N TYR A 208 19.71 6.28 -19.91
CA TYR A 208 20.76 5.90 -20.85
C TYR A 208 21.40 7.12 -21.55
N PRO A 209 20.67 8.15 -22.00
CA PRO A 209 21.28 9.33 -22.59
C PRO A 209 22.24 10.06 -21.64
N ALA A 210 21.89 10.14 -20.35
CA ALA A 210 22.74 10.76 -19.33
C ALA A 210 24.03 9.95 -19.10
N LEU A 211 23.94 8.61 -19.12
CA LEU A 211 25.11 7.73 -19.02
C LEU A 211 26.01 7.77 -20.25
N VAL A 212 25.44 7.89 -21.45
CA VAL A 212 26.24 8.07 -22.68
C VAL A 212 26.94 9.42 -22.66
N LYS A 213 26.30 10.49 -22.19
CA LYS A 213 26.95 11.79 -22.04
C LYS A 213 28.04 11.76 -20.96
N GLY A 214 27.77 11.11 -19.82
CA GLY A 214 28.60 11.19 -18.62
C GLY A 214 28.56 12.57 -17.95
N GLY A 215 29.39 12.76 -16.92
CA GLY A 215 29.44 14.00 -16.15
C GLY A 215 28.50 14.02 -14.95
N ALA A 216 28.02 15.21 -14.59
CA ALA A 216 27.17 15.42 -13.40
C ALA A 216 25.81 14.72 -13.53
N ALA A 217 25.36 14.09 -12.44
CA ALA A 217 24.01 13.60 -12.29
C ALA A 217 23.03 14.78 -12.16
N SER A 218 21.91 14.72 -12.86
CA SER A 218 20.80 15.63 -12.56
C SER A 218 20.12 15.22 -11.25
N LYS A 219 19.42 16.17 -10.63
CA LYS A 219 18.51 15.89 -9.50
C LYS A 219 17.53 14.76 -9.84
N ASP A 220 16.96 14.78 -11.04
CA ASP A 220 16.00 13.76 -11.49
C ASP A 220 16.62 12.37 -11.57
N ALA A 221 17.84 12.26 -12.11
CA ALA A 221 18.56 10.99 -12.17
C ALA A 221 18.88 10.46 -10.77
N ALA A 222 19.26 11.34 -9.84
CA ALA A 222 19.50 10.98 -8.45
C ALA A 222 18.23 10.49 -7.75
N ASN A 223 17.09 11.18 -7.91
CA ASN A 223 15.81 10.74 -7.37
C ASN A 223 15.36 9.39 -7.95
N ILE A 224 15.51 9.18 -9.26
CA ILE A 224 15.22 7.90 -9.90
C ILE A 224 16.05 6.78 -9.28
N LEU A 225 17.36 6.99 -9.10
CA LEU A 225 18.24 5.97 -8.53
C LEU A 225 17.90 5.66 -7.07
N LEU A 226 17.62 6.66 -6.23
CA LEU A 226 17.16 6.45 -4.85
C LEU A 226 15.83 5.68 -4.80
N GLY A 227 14.88 6.06 -5.65
CA GLY A 227 13.61 5.35 -5.80
C GLY A 227 13.80 3.89 -6.21
N ARG A 228 14.72 3.62 -7.15
CA ARG A 228 15.04 2.26 -7.59
C ARG A 228 15.73 1.42 -6.51
N VAL A 229 16.55 2.04 -5.66
CA VAL A 229 17.08 1.39 -4.44
C VAL A 229 15.93 0.98 -3.51
N LEU A 230 14.99 1.90 -3.22
CA LEU A 230 13.82 1.59 -2.39
C LEU A 230 12.99 0.44 -2.96
N ILE A 231 12.73 0.43 -4.27
CA ILE A 231 12.01 -0.66 -4.94
C ILE A 231 12.75 -1.99 -4.78
N SER A 232 14.05 -2.02 -5.03
CA SER A 232 14.84 -3.27 -4.92
C SER A 232 14.87 -3.86 -3.51
N GLN A 233 14.68 -3.02 -2.49
CA GLN A 233 14.64 -3.43 -1.08
C GLN A 233 13.22 -3.70 -0.57
N GLY A 234 12.18 -3.53 -1.41
CA GLY A 234 10.78 -3.63 -0.97
C GLY A 234 10.35 -2.51 -0.01
N LYS A 235 11.06 -1.37 -0.02
CA LYS A 235 10.82 -0.21 0.87
C LYS A 235 10.10 0.96 0.19
N TYR A 236 9.80 0.86 -1.10
CA TYR A 236 8.96 1.84 -1.79
C TYR A 236 7.47 1.61 -1.42
N LYS A 237 6.57 1.71 -2.38
CA LYS A 237 5.16 1.34 -2.23
C LYS A 237 4.97 -0.18 -2.27
N ASN A 238 4.02 -0.67 -1.49
CA ASN A 238 3.50 -2.03 -1.52
C ASN A 238 2.10 -1.98 -2.12
N GLU A 239 2.00 -2.35 -3.38
CA GLU A 239 0.78 -2.30 -4.17
C GLU A 239 0.61 -3.57 -4.98
N ILE A 240 -0.65 -3.90 -5.30
CA ILE A 240 -0.94 -4.94 -6.28
C ILE A 240 -0.94 -4.39 -7.70
N GLY A 241 -1.02 -3.07 -7.90
CA GLY A 241 -0.92 -2.41 -9.18
C GLY A 241 -1.82 -1.18 -9.25
N ARG A 242 -2.03 -0.65 -10.44
CA ARG A 242 -2.81 0.57 -10.66
C ARG A 242 -4.22 0.26 -11.14
N SER A 243 -5.16 1.14 -10.78
CA SER A 243 -6.58 1.06 -11.20
C SER A 243 -6.80 1.03 -12.72
N ASN A 244 -5.86 1.55 -13.51
CA ASN A 244 -5.89 1.53 -14.97
C ASN A 244 -5.08 0.36 -15.59
N ASP A 245 -4.37 -0.44 -14.80
CA ASP A 245 -3.65 -1.61 -15.30
C ASP A 245 -4.62 -2.61 -15.92
N ALA A 246 -4.21 -3.20 -17.05
CA ALA A 246 -5.05 -4.17 -17.75
C ALA A 246 -5.33 -5.43 -16.91
N ASP A 247 -4.45 -5.75 -15.97
CA ASP A 247 -4.50 -6.96 -15.15
C ASP A 247 -4.98 -6.73 -13.70
N ILE A 248 -5.32 -5.50 -13.31
CA ILE A 248 -5.66 -5.13 -11.92
C ILE A 248 -6.76 -6.02 -11.32
N TYR A 249 -7.82 -6.31 -12.09
CA TYR A 249 -8.92 -7.14 -11.62
C TYR A 249 -8.47 -8.57 -11.31
N SER A 250 -7.56 -9.14 -12.10
CA SER A 250 -7.04 -10.48 -11.86
C SER A 250 -6.19 -10.53 -10.59
N LYS A 251 -5.38 -9.50 -10.36
CA LYS A 251 -4.56 -9.36 -9.14
C LYS A 251 -5.42 -9.17 -7.89
N LEU A 252 -6.49 -8.38 -7.99
CA LEU A 252 -7.44 -8.19 -6.90
C LEU A 252 -8.16 -9.51 -6.53
N TYR A 253 -8.63 -10.27 -7.53
CA TYR A 253 -9.21 -11.59 -7.29
C TYR A 253 -8.21 -12.57 -6.69
N ALA A 254 -6.95 -12.55 -7.15
CA ALA A 254 -5.90 -13.39 -6.58
C ALA A 254 -5.69 -13.06 -5.09
N ALA A 255 -5.51 -11.77 -4.76
CA ALA A 255 -5.31 -11.31 -3.39
C ALA A 255 -6.48 -11.69 -2.46
N TYR A 256 -7.73 -11.49 -2.90
CA TYR A 256 -8.91 -11.84 -2.09
C TYR A 256 -9.09 -13.35 -1.90
N ARG A 257 -8.79 -14.16 -2.92
CA ARG A 257 -8.94 -15.63 -2.83
C ARG A 257 -7.88 -16.28 -1.94
N THR A 258 -6.70 -15.67 -1.83
CA THR A 258 -5.61 -16.13 -0.96
C THR A 258 -5.67 -15.54 0.44
N ALA A 259 -6.56 -14.57 0.68
CA ALA A 259 -6.80 -14.02 2.00
C ALA A 259 -7.67 -14.97 2.83
N ASP A 260 -7.18 -15.39 3.98
CA ASP A 260 -7.96 -16.13 4.98
C ASP A 260 -8.35 -15.21 6.15
N LEU A 261 -9.16 -15.72 7.07
CA LEU A 261 -9.39 -15.06 8.36
C LEU A 261 -8.05 -14.90 9.10
N ILE A 262 -7.77 -13.68 9.53
CA ILE A 262 -6.63 -13.36 10.39
C ILE A 262 -6.98 -13.80 11.80
N GLU A 263 -6.36 -14.88 12.27
CA GLU A 263 -6.67 -15.49 13.56
C GLU A 263 -5.95 -14.81 14.74
N ALA A 264 -4.66 -14.47 14.57
CA ALA A 264 -3.79 -13.79 15.55
C ALA A 264 -4.13 -14.11 17.04
N PRO A 265 -3.98 -15.37 17.49
CA PRO A 265 -4.70 -15.91 18.65
C PRO A 265 -4.44 -15.17 19.97
N GLU A 266 -3.20 -14.75 20.23
CA GLU A 266 -2.84 -13.99 21.44
C GLU A 266 -3.51 -12.62 21.45
N LEU A 267 -3.44 -11.92 20.32
CA LEU A 267 -4.06 -10.61 20.13
C LEU A 267 -5.58 -10.72 20.21
N ARG A 268 -6.16 -11.71 19.51
CA ARG A 268 -7.60 -11.96 19.48
C ARG A 268 -8.15 -12.20 20.87
N LYS A 269 -7.44 -12.96 21.72
CA LYS A 269 -7.86 -13.17 23.12
C LYS A 269 -8.05 -11.84 23.87
N ILE A 270 -7.13 -10.88 23.68
CA ILE A 270 -7.19 -9.57 24.32
C ILE A 270 -8.39 -8.75 23.81
N VAL A 271 -8.57 -8.69 22.48
CA VAL A 271 -9.63 -7.85 21.91
C VAL A 271 -11.02 -8.49 21.97
N ASP A 272 -11.13 -9.81 22.00
CA ASP A 272 -12.37 -10.51 22.35
C ASP A 272 -12.78 -10.20 23.79
N GLN A 273 -11.82 -10.13 24.72
CA GLN A 273 -12.12 -9.72 26.08
C GLN A 273 -12.60 -8.26 26.13
N ALA A 274 -11.94 -7.34 25.41
CA ALA A 274 -12.40 -5.96 25.29
C ALA A 274 -13.83 -5.86 24.73
N LEU A 275 -14.17 -6.68 23.74
CA LEU A 275 -15.51 -6.74 23.15
C LEU A 275 -16.55 -7.30 24.15
N ARG A 276 -16.20 -8.33 24.92
CA ARG A 276 -17.08 -8.89 25.98
C ARG A 276 -17.31 -7.94 27.14
N GLU A 277 -16.35 -7.08 27.43
CA GLU A 277 -16.42 -6.06 28.49
C GLU A 277 -17.08 -4.75 28.02
N ASP A 278 -17.67 -4.73 26.83
CA ASP A 278 -18.26 -3.54 26.18
C ASP A 278 -17.29 -2.34 26.11
N LEU A 279 -15.98 -2.60 26.15
CA LEU A 279 -14.96 -1.56 26.00
C LEU A 279 -14.94 -1.03 24.57
N VAL A 280 -15.19 -1.92 23.61
CA VAL A 280 -15.30 -1.64 22.17
C VAL A 280 -16.56 -2.30 21.62
N THR A 281 -17.12 -1.77 20.54
CA THR A 281 -18.31 -2.34 19.87
C THR A 281 -17.96 -3.33 18.76
N GLY A 282 -16.71 -3.32 18.32
CA GLY A 282 -16.15 -4.21 17.32
C GLY A 282 -14.68 -3.87 17.09
N TYR A 283 -13.96 -4.75 16.41
CA TYR A 283 -12.56 -4.53 16.05
C TYR A 283 -12.20 -5.20 14.73
N ASN A 284 -11.10 -4.76 14.14
CA ASN A 284 -10.53 -5.37 12.94
C ASN A 284 -9.13 -5.90 13.26
N LEU A 285 -8.87 -7.18 12.96
CA LEU A 285 -7.51 -7.74 12.93
C LEU A 285 -6.91 -7.52 11.54
N LYS A 286 -5.65 -7.08 11.54
CA LYS A 286 -4.88 -6.78 10.33
C LYS A 286 -3.42 -7.20 10.50
N ASP A 287 -2.74 -7.30 9.37
CA ASP A 287 -1.33 -7.69 9.27
C ASP A 287 -0.53 -6.57 8.59
N SER A 288 0.45 -6.01 9.30
CA SER A 288 1.24 -4.87 8.84
C SER A 288 2.14 -5.19 7.65
N ARG A 289 2.34 -6.46 7.29
CA ARG A 289 3.05 -6.83 6.06
C ARG A 289 2.28 -6.45 4.80
N PHE A 290 0.98 -6.15 4.92
CA PHE A 290 0.16 -5.62 3.84
C PHE A 290 0.04 -4.09 3.85
N ASP A 291 0.68 -3.39 4.80
CA ASP A 291 0.69 -1.93 4.82
C ASP A 291 1.27 -1.41 3.50
N SER A 292 0.59 -0.44 2.89
CA SER A 292 0.84 0.02 1.52
C SER A 292 2.10 0.86 1.37
N ASN A 293 2.54 1.46 2.48
CA ASN A 293 3.55 2.52 2.50
C ASN A 293 3.23 3.71 1.57
N PHE A 294 1.96 3.93 1.26
CA PHE A 294 1.51 5.05 0.43
C PHE A 294 1.65 6.40 1.14
N ILE A 295 1.77 7.48 0.37
CA ILE A 295 1.84 8.87 0.85
C ILE A 295 0.49 9.27 1.47
N ASP A 296 0.50 9.60 2.76
CA ASP A 296 -0.70 9.84 3.57
C ASP A 296 -1.58 10.97 2.99
N GLU A 297 -0.98 12.04 2.46
CA GLU A 297 -1.69 13.15 1.81
C GLU A 297 -2.51 12.69 0.60
N LEU A 298 -2.04 11.65 -0.09
CA LEU A 298 -2.64 11.08 -1.29
C LEU A 298 -3.43 9.80 -1.03
N THR A 299 -3.48 9.33 0.23
CA THR A 299 -4.08 8.03 0.56
C THR A 299 -5.54 8.15 1.00
N LEU A 300 -6.37 7.18 0.60
CA LEU A 300 -7.69 6.91 1.17
C LEU A 300 -7.89 5.39 1.30
N THR A 301 -8.54 4.96 2.38
CA THR A 301 -8.86 3.55 2.64
C THR A 301 -10.36 3.31 2.51
N TYR A 302 -10.77 2.25 1.83
CA TYR A 302 -12.17 1.82 1.66
C TYR A 302 -12.36 0.39 2.17
N GLY A 303 -13.20 0.20 3.18
CA GLY A 303 -13.49 -1.10 3.79
C GLY A 303 -14.73 -1.76 3.23
N HIS A 304 -14.67 -3.07 2.92
CA HIS A 304 -15.84 -3.87 2.51
C HIS A 304 -15.53 -5.38 2.59
N ASP A 305 -16.55 -6.21 2.44
CA ASP A 305 -16.48 -7.69 2.41
C ASP A 305 -16.60 -8.32 1.00
N SER A 306 -16.97 -7.56 -0.03
CA SER A 306 -17.44 -8.12 -1.31
C SER A 306 -16.47 -7.86 -2.45
N ILE A 307 -15.79 -8.91 -2.91
CA ILE A 307 -14.86 -8.80 -4.04
C ILE A 307 -15.51 -8.23 -5.32
N ASN A 308 -16.80 -8.53 -5.57
CA ASN A 308 -17.51 -7.97 -6.72
C ASN A 308 -17.72 -6.46 -6.57
N HIS A 309 -17.90 -5.96 -5.35
CA HIS A 309 -17.97 -4.53 -5.07
C HIS A 309 -16.63 -3.86 -5.34
N ALA A 310 -15.52 -4.41 -4.82
CA ALA A 310 -14.17 -3.88 -5.11
C ALA A 310 -13.86 -3.78 -6.60
N VAL A 311 -14.17 -4.83 -7.37
CA VAL A 311 -13.96 -4.83 -8.83
C VAL A 311 -14.74 -3.71 -9.50
N GLN A 312 -16.01 -3.51 -9.13
CA GLN A 312 -16.83 -2.43 -9.67
C GLN A 312 -16.37 -1.05 -9.19
N LEU A 313 -15.89 -0.91 -7.96
CA LEU A 313 -15.33 0.33 -7.44
C LEU A 313 -14.07 0.75 -8.22
N ILE A 314 -13.15 -0.17 -8.52
CA ILE A 314 -11.99 0.13 -9.37
C ILE A 314 -12.43 0.50 -10.80
N GLY A 315 -13.41 -0.22 -11.35
CA GLY A 315 -14.01 0.13 -12.64
C GLY A 315 -14.65 1.52 -12.66
N LEU A 316 -15.30 1.91 -11.56
CA LEU A 316 -15.91 3.21 -11.37
C LEU A 316 -14.86 4.32 -11.34
N LEU A 317 -13.80 4.18 -10.54
CA LEU A 317 -12.68 5.15 -10.53
C LEU A 317 -12.11 5.37 -11.93
N ARG A 318 -11.87 4.27 -12.66
CA ARG A 318 -11.40 4.32 -14.04
C ARG A 318 -12.37 5.05 -14.97
N SER A 319 -13.67 4.79 -14.85
CA SER A 319 -14.69 5.45 -15.69
C SER A 319 -14.83 6.96 -15.38
N GLU A 320 -14.53 7.35 -14.14
CA GLU A 320 -14.51 8.74 -13.69
C GLU A 320 -13.15 9.44 -13.95
N GLY A 321 -12.26 8.77 -14.70
CA GLY A 321 -10.94 9.31 -15.07
C GLY A 321 -9.97 9.43 -13.90
N ILE A 322 -10.18 8.67 -12.82
CA ILE A 322 -9.28 8.62 -11.67
C ILE A 322 -8.33 7.45 -11.83
N GLU A 323 -7.04 7.75 -11.74
CA GLU A 323 -5.96 6.78 -11.63
C GLU A 323 -5.35 6.85 -10.24
N ALA A 324 -5.22 5.68 -9.64
CA ALA A 324 -4.62 5.47 -8.32
C ALA A 324 -3.86 4.15 -8.27
N ASP A 325 -2.80 4.12 -7.46
CA ASP A 325 -2.20 2.88 -6.97
C ASP A 325 -3.19 2.17 -6.05
N VAL A 326 -3.22 0.84 -6.11
CA VAL A 326 -4.20 0.00 -5.40
C VAL A 326 -3.45 -1.00 -4.55
N GLN A 327 -3.77 -1.01 -3.25
CA GLN A 327 -3.30 -2.06 -2.34
C GLN A 327 -4.47 -2.74 -1.64
N PHE A 328 -4.48 -4.07 -1.70
CA PHE A 328 -5.45 -4.91 -0.99
C PHE A 328 -4.89 -5.32 0.37
N GLN A 329 -5.66 -5.09 1.44
CA GLN A 329 -5.29 -5.47 2.80
C GLN A 329 -6.34 -6.41 3.39
N PRO A 330 -5.99 -7.69 3.64
CA PRO A 330 -6.91 -8.61 4.29
C PRO A 330 -7.22 -8.13 5.72
N LYS A 331 -8.45 -8.39 6.14
CA LYS A 331 -8.95 -7.95 7.43
C LYS A 331 -9.92 -9.01 7.99
N THR A 332 -9.89 -9.19 9.30
CA THR A 332 -10.95 -9.92 10.00
C THR A 332 -11.69 -8.97 10.92
N SER A 333 -12.96 -8.74 10.61
CA SER A 333 -13.84 -7.90 11.41
C SER A 333 -14.54 -8.75 12.45
N ALA A 334 -14.55 -8.28 13.69
CA ALA A 334 -15.20 -8.96 14.80
C ALA A 334 -16.21 -8.04 15.50
N PHE A 335 -17.38 -8.59 15.81
CA PHE A 335 -18.49 -7.87 16.42
C PHE A 335 -19.42 -8.83 17.19
N ILE A 336 -20.24 -8.27 18.09
CA ILE A 336 -21.26 -9.04 18.79
C ILE A 336 -22.42 -9.34 17.83
N TYR A 337 -22.65 -10.62 17.58
CA TYR A 337 -23.84 -11.13 16.91
C TYR A 337 -24.87 -11.50 17.98
N LEU A 338 -26.02 -10.82 17.93
CA LEU A 338 -27.06 -10.95 18.94
C LEU A 338 -27.90 -12.21 18.70
N LYS A 339 -28.22 -12.94 19.77
CA LYS A 339 -29.03 -14.17 19.70
C LYS A 339 -30.38 -13.93 19.00
N GLU A 340 -30.99 -12.76 19.17
CA GLU A 340 -32.25 -12.41 18.51
C GLU A 340 -32.18 -12.35 16.99
N TRP A 341 -30.99 -12.32 16.38
CA TRP A 341 -30.82 -12.36 14.93
C TRP A 341 -30.96 -13.78 14.35
N GLY A 342 -31.13 -14.79 15.21
CA GLY A 342 -31.26 -16.21 14.82
C GLY A 342 -29.92 -16.93 14.81
N GLU A 343 -29.92 -18.23 14.52
CA GLU A 343 -28.68 -19.02 14.55
C GLU A 343 -27.70 -18.60 13.44
N PRO A 344 -26.45 -18.23 13.78
CA PRO A 344 -25.47 -17.83 12.78
C PRO A 344 -25.07 -19.02 11.90
N LYS A 345 -24.81 -18.75 10.62
CA LYS A 345 -24.32 -19.75 9.67
C LYS A 345 -22.83 -19.58 9.45
N GLU A 346 -22.04 -20.55 9.90
CA GLU A 346 -20.60 -20.55 9.65
C GLU A 346 -20.25 -20.92 8.20
N THR A 347 -19.18 -20.31 7.70
CA THR A 347 -18.55 -20.57 6.40
C THR A 347 -17.02 -20.44 6.57
N PRO A 348 -16.21 -20.81 5.57
CA PRO A 348 -14.76 -20.54 5.63
C PRO A 348 -14.42 -19.05 5.88
N ASP A 349 -15.27 -18.14 5.40
CA ASP A 349 -15.10 -16.69 5.47
C ASP A 349 -15.86 -16.05 6.66
N TYR A 350 -16.59 -16.83 7.45
CA TYR A 350 -17.40 -16.34 8.58
C TYR A 350 -17.49 -17.37 9.70
N LYS A 351 -16.96 -17.05 10.88
CA LYS A 351 -16.97 -17.93 12.05
C LYS A 351 -17.66 -17.26 13.22
N VAL A 352 -18.18 -18.05 14.17
CA VAL A 352 -18.79 -17.53 15.39
C VAL A 352 -18.34 -18.28 16.63
N THR A 353 -18.14 -17.56 17.72
CA THR A 353 -17.86 -18.13 19.04
C THR A 353 -18.93 -17.67 20.01
N GLN A 354 -19.69 -18.61 20.58
CA GLN A 354 -20.70 -18.27 21.59
C GLN A 354 -20.04 -17.72 22.87
N ILE A 355 -20.67 -16.75 23.51
CA ILE A 355 -20.24 -16.15 24.78
C ILE A 355 -21.30 -16.38 25.87
N ASP A 356 -20.92 -16.24 27.14
CA ASP A 356 -21.69 -16.68 28.32
C ASP A 356 -23.14 -16.12 28.40
N ASN A 357 -23.39 -14.94 27.83
CA ASN A 357 -24.72 -14.32 27.78
C ASN A 357 -25.63 -14.89 26.67
N GLY A 358 -25.16 -15.88 25.91
CA GLY A 358 -25.89 -16.53 24.82
C GLY A 358 -25.77 -15.84 23.46
N ASN A 359 -25.14 -14.66 23.39
CA ASN A 359 -24.75 -14.04 22.12
C ASN A 359 -23.51 -14.73 21.54
N TYR A 360 -23.09 -14.27 20.36
CA TYR A 360 -21.88 -14.75 19.69
C TYR A 360 -20.92 -13.59 19.43
N ILE A 361 -19.62 -13.87 19.39
CA ILE A 361 -18.66 -13.03 18.67
C ILE A 361 -18.57 -13.60 17.25
N ALA A 362 -18.92 -12.79 16.27
CA ALA A 362 -18.75 -13.12 14.86
C ALA A 362 -17.38 -12.66 14.37
N TYR A 363 -16.78 -13.41 13.45
CA TYR A 363 -15.53 -13.10 12.77
C TYR A 363 -15.75 -13.22 11.27
N ALA A 364 -15.73 -12.09 10.56
CA ALA A 364 -15.99 -12.00 9.13
C ALA A 364 -14.71 -11.67 8.37
N LYS A 365 -14.49 -12.36 7.24
CA LYS A 365 -13.45 -12.01 6.28
C LYS A 365 -13.88 -10.74 5.55
N GLU A 366 -13.04 -9.74 5.64
CA GLU A 366 -13.20 -8.47 4.96
C GLU A 366 -11.87 -8.03 4.33
N TYR A 367 -11.89 -6.86 3.72
CA TYR A 367 -10.70 -6.17 3.29
C TYR A 367 -10.79 -4.68 3.56
N ASP A 368 -9.63 -4.07 3.52
CA ASP A 368 -9.48 -2.66 3.19
C ASP A 368 -8.76 -2.57 1.83
N ILE A 369 -9.25 -1.72 0.94
CA ILE A 369 -8.49 -1.30 -0.24
C ILE A 369 -7.95 0.08 0.05
N GLN A 370 -6.64 0.25 -0.05
CA GLN A 370 -6.02 1.56 -0.04
C GLN A 370 -5.77 2.03 -1.46
N PHE A 371 -6.08 3.30 -1.70
CA PHE A 371 -5.79 4.02 -2.93
C PHE A 371 -4.76 5.12 -2.65
N GLU A 372 -3.67 5.18 -3.41
CA GLU A 372 -2.85 6.40 -3.53
C GLU A 372 -3.20 7.12 -4.83
N PHE A 373 -3.83 8.28 -4.74
CA PHE A 373 -4.20 9.07 -5.91
C PHE A 373 -3.01 9.85 -6.44
N ASN A 374 -2.97 10.12 -7.75
CA ASN A 374 -1.92 10.96 -8.35
C ASN A 374 -1.85 12.38 -7.75
N ASN A 375 -2.95 12.88 -7.20
CA ASN A 375 -3.04 14.22 -6.63
C ASN A 375 -4.20 14.32 -5.62
N THR A 376 -4.21 15.41 -4.84
CA THR A 376 -5.23 15.66 -3.81
C THR A 376 -6.61 16.01 -4.39
N ALA A 377 -6.70 16.49 -5.63
CA ALA A 377 -7.98 16.81 -6.27
C ALA A 377 -8.75 15.53 -6.60
N ASP A 378 -8.08 14.50 -7.15
CA ASP A 378 -8.69 13.20 -7.41
C ASP A 378 -9.08 12.49 -6.11
N LYS A 379 -8.23 12.56 -5.08
CA LYS A 379 -8.59 12.09 -3.73
C LYS A 379 -9.87 12.76 -3.21
N ALA A 380 -10.02 14.07 -3.39
CA ALA A 380 -11.20 14.80 -2.94
C ALA A 380 -12.48 14.43 -3.69
N ARG A 381 -12.38 14.09 -4.99
CA ARG A 381 -13.51 13.64 -5.82
C ARG A 381 -14.05 12.27 -5.39
N PHE A 382 -13.25 11.44 -4.71
CA PHE A 382 -13.63 10.10 -4.31
C PHE A 382 -14.94 10.05 -3.53
N ASN A 383 -15.15 11.00 -2.61
CA ASN A 383 -16.36 11.06 -1.80
C ASN A 383 -17.62 11.19 -2.66
N ASP A 384 -17.62 12.13 -3.60
CA ASP A 384 -18.80 12.40 -4.44
C ASP A 384 -19.11 11.20 -5.35
N ILE A 385 -18.08 10.50 -5.82
CA ILE A 385 -18.22 9.26 -6.59
C ILE A 385 -18.92 8.18 -5.75
N VAL A 386 -18.50 7.97 -4.50
CA VAL A 386 -19.13 6.98 -3.62
C VAL A 386 -20.57 7.37 -3.31
N LEU A 387 -20.84 8.64 -3.00
CA LEU A 387 -22.20 9.12 -2.70
C LEU A 387 -23.16 8.96 -3.89
N ASN A 388 -22.67 9.13 -5.12
CA ASN A 388 -23.49 9.03 -6.32
C ASN A 388 -23.75 7.58 -6.77
N TYR A 389 -22.75 6.70 -6.63
CA TYR A 389 -22.77 5.41 -7.30
C TYR A 389 -22.61 4.19 -6.38
N ALA A 390 -22.21 4.37 -5.12
CA ALA A 390 -21.84 3.27 -4.22
C ALA A 390 -22.47 3.33 -2.82
N LYS A 391 -23.32 4.32 -2.54
CA LYS A 391 -24.08 4.45 -1.29
C LYS A 391 -25.57 4.24 -1.49
N LYS A 392 -26.19 3.41 -0.66
CA LYS A 392 -27.66 3.27 -0.58
C LYS A 392 -28.29 4.43 0.20
N ASN A 393 -29.48 4.85 -0.26
CA ASN A 393 -30.32 5.85 0.39
C ASN A 393 -31.80 5.41 0.35
N SER A 394 -32.61 5.83 1.32
CA SER A 394 -33.90 5.23 1.70
C SER A 394 -34.96 5.35 0.62
N ASN A 395 -34.70 6.22 -0.36
CA ASN A 395 -35.61 6.57 -1.44
C ASN A 395 -34.91 6.68 -2.80
N SER A 396 -33.69 6.13 -2.94
CA SER A 396 -32.95 6.21 -4.19
C SER A 396 -33.32 5.08 -5.14
N THR A 397 -33.78 5.44 -6.35
CA THR A 397 -33.89 4.53 -7.50
C THR A 397 -32.63 4.53 -8.38
N SER A 398 -31.59 5.27 -7.97
CA SER A 398 -30.37 5.39 -8.75
C SER A 398 -29.69 4.04 -8.91
N PRO A 399 -29.17 3.72 -10.11
CA PRO A 399 -28.37 2.51 -10.28
C PRO A 399 -27.08 2.64 -9.46
N LEU A 400 -26.85 1.69 -8.56
CA LEU A 400 -25.65 1.61 -7.71
C LEU A 400 -24.80 0.41 -8.11
N ILE A 401 -23.51 0.47 -7.79
CA ILE A 401 -22.64 -0.71 -7.86
C ILE A 401 -23.09 -1.79 -6.88
N ILE A 402 -22.77 -3.04 -7.20
CA ILE A 402 -23.24 -4.21 -6.48
C ILE A 402 -22.87 -4.15 -5.00
N ASN A 403 -23.76 -4.63 -4.13
CA ASN A 403 -23.54 -4.72 -2.68
C ASN A 403 -23.25 -3.40 -1.95
N SER A 404 -23.50 -2.25 -2.57
CA SER A 404 -23.43 -0.93 -1.92
C SER A 404 -24.07 -0.91 -0.52
N TRP A 405 -23.45 -0.21 0.43
CA TRP A 405 -23.92 -0.11 1.81
C TRP A 405 -24.69 1.20 2.06
N TRP A 406 -25.51 1.19 3.11
CA TRP A 406 -26.17 2.39 3.64
C TRP A 406 -25.15 3.32 4.31
N GLN A 407 -24.23 2.70 5.03
CA GLN A 407 -23.14 3.30 5.78
C GLN A 407 -21.83 2.70 5.24
N PRO A 408 -21.37 3.11 4.04
CA PRO A 408 -20.04 2.74 3.57
C PRO A 408 -18.98 3.15 4.60
N LEU A 409 -17.82 2.49 4.60
CA LEU A 409 -16.70 2.85 5.46
C LEU A 409 -15.50 3.24 4.60
N TYR A 410 -15.16 4.52 4.61
CA TYR A 410 -13.93 4.99 3.98
C TYR A 410 -13.35 6.21 4.68
N TYR A 411 -12.03 6.28 4.68
CA TYR A 411 -11.33 7.23 5.53
C TYR A 411 -9.97 7.65 4.99
N SER A 412 -9.54 8.84 5.42
CA SER A 412 -8.29 9.47 5.06
C SER A 412 -7.43 9.69 6.31
N PRO A 413 -6.12 9.38 6.25
CA PRO A 413 -5.19 9.70 7.33
C PRO A 413 -4.93 11.21 7.47
N THR A 414 -5.26 11.99 6.43
CA THR A 414 -5.13 13.45 6.40
C THR A 414 -6.49 14.13 6.23
N ALA A 415 -6.58 15.42 6.55
CA ALA A 415 -7.83 16.17 6.49
C ALA A 415 -8.47 16.17 5.10
N LEU A 416 -9.78 15.94 5.05
CA LEU A 416 -10.61 16.07 3.85
C LEU A 416 -11.88 16.87 4.18
N ALA A 417 -12.34 17.67 3.22
CA ALA A 417 -13.55 18.46 3.41
C ALA A 417 -14.75 17.54 3.69
N ASN A 418 -15.62 17.95 4.62
CA ASN A 418 -16.82 17.22 5.04
C ASN A 418 -16.56 15.85 5.69
N PHE A 419 -15.32 15.55 6.05
CA PHE A 419 -15.01 14.33 6.79
C PHE A 419 -14.87 14.67 8.28
N PRO A 420 -15.77 14.20 9.14
CA PRO A 420 -15.59 14.30 10.58
C PRO A 420 -14.37 13.52 11.08
N VAL A 421 -13.83 13.94 12.22
CA VAL A 421 -12.65 13.33 12.83
C VAL A 421 -13.08 12.31 13.89
N ILE A 422 -12.56 11.09 13.76
CA ILE A 422 -12.69 10.01 14.75
C ILE A 422 -11.31 9.53 15.19
N THR A 423 -11.28 8.58 16.12
CA THR A 423 -10.03 8.03 16.64
C THR A 423 -9.92 6.54 16.31
N ASN A 424 -8.74 6.14 15.84
CA ASN A 424 -8.34 4.75 15.77
C ASN A 424 -7.63 4.37 17.08
N ASN A 425 -8.08 3.31 17.74
CA ASN A 425 -7.41 2.72 18.88
C ASN A 425 -6.76 1.41 18.44
N LYS A 426 -5.42 1.43 18.32
CA LYS A 426 -4.62 0.33 17.77
C LYS A 426 -3.80 -0.34 18.87
N ILE A 427 -3.89 -1.67 18.94
CA ILE A 427 -3.03 -2.53 19.76
C ILE A 427 -2.23 -3.45 18.82
N THR A 428 -0.92 -3.52 19.01
CA THR A 428 0.00 -4.25 18.12
C THR A 428 0.78 -5.31 18.88
N LEU A 429 0.86 -6.52 18.30
CA LEU A 429 1.69 -7.64 18.76
C LEU A 429 2.38 -8.28 17.54
N GLY A 430 3.71 -8.18 17.48
CA GLY A 430 4.46 -8.57 16.28
C GLY A 430 4.02 -7.78 15.04
N HIS A 431 3.80 -8.48 13.93
CA HIS A 431 3.28 -7.90 12.69
C HIS A 431 1.74 -7.86 12.63
N TYR A 432 1.03 -8.34 13.65
CA TYR A 432 -0.43 -8.23 13.71
C TYR A 432 -0.84 -7.04 14.56
N TYR A 433 -1.96 -6.42 14.18
CA TYR A 433 -2.59 -5.39 14.99
C TYR A 433 -4.10 -5.49 14.94
N ALA A 434 -4.73 -5.06 16.03
CA ALA A 434 -6.16 -4.89 16.12
C ALA A 434 -6.47 -3.40 16.17
N GLN A 435 -7.53 -2.98 15.51
CA GLN A 435 -8.00 -1.60 15.53
C GLN A 435 -9.49 -1.53 15.85
N SER A 436 -9.85 -0.62 16.75
CA SER A 436 -11.23 -0.26 17.04
C SER A 436 -11.41 1.24 16.80
N PHE A 437 -12.35 1.59 15.93
CA PHE A 437 -12.72 2.96 15.66
C PHE A 437 -13.69 3.46 16.73
N SER A 438 -13.53 4.72 17.14
CA SER A 438 -14.38 5.33 18.15
C SER A 438 -14.54 6.83 17.92
N LEU A 439 -15.59 7.41 18.48
CA LEU A 439 -15.64 8.85 18.71
C LEU A 439 -14.48 9.28 19.61
N LYS A 440 -14.05 10.54 19.48
CA LYS A 440 -12.83 11.06 20.12
C LYS A 440 -12.92 11.04 21.65
N GLU A 441 -14.09 11.34 22.18
CA GLU A 441 -14.41 11.35 23.60
C GLU A 441 -14.23 9.96 24.25
N ASN A 442 -14.36 8.88 23.48
CA ASN A 442 -14.26 7.51 23.98
C ASN A 442 -12.83 6.95 23.92
N ALA A 443 -11.94 7.57 23.12
CA ALA A 443 -10.61 7.04 22.83
C ALA A 443 -9.76 6.81 24.09
N LYS A 444 -9.81 7.75 25.05
CA LYS A 444 -9.02 7.63 26.29
C LYS A 444 -9.47 6.42 27.12
N THR A 445 -10.77 6.21 27.25
CA THR A 445 -11.33 5.07 27.99
C THR A 445 -10.92 3.75 27.36
N ILE A 446 -11.00 3.66 26.02
CA ILE A 446 -10.59 2.46 25.27
C ILE A 446 -9.10 2.21 25.45
N GLN A 447 -8.26 3.24 25.32
CA GLN A 447 -6.81 3.13 25.47
C GLN A 447 -6.43 2.64 26.88
N ASP A 448 -7.03 3.21 27.92
CA ASP A 448 -6.78 2.82 29.31
C ASP A 448 -7.30 1.41 29.60
N GLY A 449 -8.39 0.99 28.97
CA GLY A 449 -8.89 -0.39 29.01
C GLY A 449 -7.92 -1.38 28.35
N PHE A 450 -7.45 -1.10 27.13
CA PHE A 450 -6.44 -1.95 26.48
C PHE A 450 -5.15 -2.06 27.30
N ARG A 451 -4.68 -0.98 27.95
CA ARG A 451 -3.50 -1.04 28.82
C ARG A 451 -3.69 -1.95 30.03
N LYS A 452 -4.91 -2.05 30.56
CA LYS A 452 -5.23 -2.98 31.65
C LYS A 452 -5.25 -4.43 31.16
N LEU A 453 -5.81 -4.67 29.97
CA LEU A 453 -5.91 -6.00 29.37
C LEU A 453 -4.55 -6.53 28.88
N ALA A 454 -3.68 -5.65 28.40
CA ALA A 454 -2.37 -6.00 27.86
C ALA A 454 -1.32 -4.91 28.15
N PRO A 455 -0.76 -4.88 29.37
CA PRO A 455 0.19 -3.84 29.80
C PRO A 455 1.45 -3.73 28.95
N GLU A 456 1.92 -4.86 28.40
CA GLU A 456 3.15 -4.95 27.61
C GLU A 456 2.91 -4.74 26.10
N ALA A 457 1.66 -4.60 25.66
CA ALA A 457 1.35 -4.43 24.25
C ALA A 457 1.59 -2.97 23.79
N LYS A 458 2.02 -2.80 22.53
CA LYS A 458 2.15 -1.48 21.93
C LYS A 458 0.75 -0.94 21.61
N ILE A 459 0.30 0.03 22.40
CA ILE A 459 -1.01 0.66 22.26
C ILE A 459 -0.84 2.12 21.81
N THR A 460 -1.45 2.44 20.67
CA THR A 460 -1.41 3.77 20.06
C THR A 460 -2.82 4.21 19.69
N SER A 461 -3.16 5.47 19.95
CA SER A 461 -4.40 6.07 19.46
C SER A 461 -4.07 7.30 18.62
N TYR A 462 -4.71 7.44 17.47
CA TYR A 462 -4.50 8.57 16.58
C TYR A 462 -5.80 8.95 15.86
N ASN A 463 -5.90 10.22 15.49
CA ASN A 463 -7.07 10.75 14.82
C ASN A 463 -6.95 10.58 13.32
N PHE A 464 -8.10 10.39 12.67
CA PHE A 464 -8.22 10.34 11.22
C PHE A 464 -9.60 10.82 10.79
N TRP A 465 -9.76 11.08 9.49
CA TRP A 465 -10.95 11.68 8.90
C TRP A 465 -11.76 10.61 8.21
N VAL A 466 -13.04 10.47 8.57
CA VAL A 466 -13.92 9.44 8.03
C VAL A 466 -15.08 10.05 7.27
N ASP A 467 -15.68 9.29 6.37
CA ASP A 467 -16.88 9.69 5.68
C ASP A 467 -18.05 9.97 6.64
N GLN A 468 -18.90 10.93 6.26
CA GLN A 468 -20.04 11.34 7.07
C GLN A 468 -21.01 10.18 7.39
N PRO A 469 -21.35 9.28 6.43
CA PRO A 469 -22.16 8.09 6.74
C PRO A 469 -21.59 7.27 7.91
N PHE A 470 -20.35 6.79 7.82
CA PHE A 470 -19.79 5.99 8.91
C PHE A 470 -19.72 6.74 10.26
N PHE A 471 -19.51 8.05 10.24
CA PHE A 471 -19.61 8.85 11.46
C PHE A 471 -21.03 8.85 12.05
N ASN A 472 -22.07 8.93 11.21
CA ASN A 472 -23.46 8.82 11.65
C ASN A 472 -23.71 7.44 12.27
N TYR A 473 -23.18 6.37 11.66
CA TYR A 473 -23.23 5.02 12.21
C TYR A 473 -22.63 4.94 13.64
N LEU A 474 -21.46 5.55 13.86
CA LEU A 474 -20.84 5.59 15.20
C LEU A 474 -21.68 6.36 16.23
N ASN A 475 -22.53 7.28 15.79
CA ASN A 475 -23.48 8.02 16.63
C ASN A 475 -24.85 7.32 16.77
N GLY A 476 -25.00 6.10 16.22
CA GLY A 476 -26.28 5.37 16.20
C GLY A 476 -27.31 5.95 15.22
N GLY A 477 -26.88 6.82 14.31
CA GLY A 477 -27.69 7.34 13.20
C GLY A 477 -27.78 6.35 12.04
N SER A 478 -28.88 6.42 11.29
CA SER A 478 -29.16 5.53 10.15
C SER A 478 -28.92 6.16 8.78
N GLU A 479 -28.68 7.47 8.70
CA GLU A 479 -28.46 8.23 7.46
C GLU A 479 -27.46 9.36 7.65
#